data_AF-A0A1Y1JTS5-F1
#
_entry.id   AF-A0A1Y1JTS5-F1
#
_cell.length_a   1.000
_cell.length_b   1.000
_cell.length_c   1.000
_cell.angle_alpha   90.00
_cell.angle_beta   90.00
_cell.angle_gamma   90.00
#
_symmetry.space_group_name_H-M   'P 1'
#
loop_
_entity.id
_entity.type
_entity.pdbx_description
1 polymer ?
#
loop_
_entity_poly.entity_id
_entity_poly.type
_entity_poly.pdbx_seq_one_letter_code
_entity_poly.pdbx_strand_id
1 'polypeptide(L)'
;QRPEARCRSYVVPEVEMTLKKAKGMIKDGDLYRLFLNTWPNTVDTTILWHGRALDNADEELAFVTTGDIHAMWLRDSANQLQSYKPILNITSHNATNNIASLYRGTINLQSRYIRKFPYCNAFQPPPDSKLPLTNHKRSLLAKRGDTVNPPYDPSVVWECKYELDSISAFLQLSWDYYDV
;
A
#
# COMPACT_ATOMS: atom_id res chain seq x y z
N GLN A 1 -18.49 1.74 4.35
CA GLN A 1 -19.17 1.24 3.12
C GLN A 1 -18.21 1.41 1.95
N ARG A 2 -18.21 0.50 0.97
CA ARG A 2 -17.38 0.66 -0.24
C ARG A 2 -17.72 1.95 -1.00
N PRO A 3 -16.75 2.64 -1.60
CA PRO A 3 -17.02 3.75 -2.52
C PRO A 3 -17.84 3.31 -3.74
N GLU A 4 -18.46 4.28 -4.41
CA GLU A 4 -18.98 4.09 -5.77
C GLU A 4 -17.88 3.56 -6.69
N ALA A 5 -18.24 2.74 -7.68
CA ALA A 5 -17.27 2.07 -8.55
C ALA A 5 -16.26 3.03 -9.21
N ARG A 6 -16.72 4.22 -9.64
CA ARG A 6 -15.88 5.27 -10.26
C ARG A 6 -14.90 5.93 -9.30
N CYS A 7 -15.09 5.78 -7.99
CA CYS A 7 -14.26 6.38 -6.95
C CYS A 7 -13.26 5.38 -6.36
N ARG A 8 -13.23 4.13 -6.85
CA ARG A 8 -12.31 3.10 -6.36
C ARG A 8 -10.92 3.35 -6.94
N SER A 9 -9.92 3.39 -6.07
CA SER A 9 -8.55 3.76 -6.42
C SER A 9 -7.85 2.74 -7.33
N TYR A 10 -8.15 1.45 -7.16
CA TYR A 10 -7.56 0.37 -7.93
C TYR A 10 -8.57 -0.77 -8.12
N VAL A 11 -9.18 -0.86 -9.30
CA VAL A 11 -10.18 -1.90 -9.59
C VAL A 11 -9.48 -3.19 -10.01
N VAL A 12 -9.76 -4.27 -9.27
CA VAL A 12 -9.13 -5.58 -9.44
C VAL A 12 -10.21 -6.64 -9.72
N PRO A 13 -10.21 -7.28 -10.89
CA PRO A 13 -11.22 -8.30 -11.23
C PRO A 13 -11.29 -9.47 -10.24
N GLU A 14 -10.13 -9.93 -9.75
CA GLU A 14 -10.00 -11.05 -8.82
C GLU A 14 -10.69 -10.77 -7.47
N VAL A 15 -10.68 -9.50 -7.05
CA VAL A 15 -11.37 -9.04 -5.83
C VAL A 15 -12.88 -9.14 -6.02
N GLU A 16 -13.44 -8.66 -7.13
CA GLU A 16 -14.88 -8.73 -7.38
C GLU A 16 -15.37 -10.19 -7.54
N MET A 17 -14.57 -11.04 -8.17
CA MET A 17 -14.84 -12.49 -8.24
C MET A 17 -14.89 -13.12 -6.84
N THR A 18 -13.94 -12.77 -5.98
CA THR A 18 -13.84 -13.29 -4.61
C THR A 18 -15.02 -12.81 -3.76
N LEU A 19 -15.41 -11.55 -3.87
CA LEU A 19 -16.59 -11.01 -3.19
C LEU A 19 -17.88 -11.75 -3.60
N LYS A 20 -18.05 -12.03 -4.90
CA LYS A 20 -19.20 -12.81 -5.40
C LYS A 20 -19.22 -14.23 -4.83
N LYS A 21 -18.06 -14.88 -4.74
CA LYS A 21 -17.93 -16.22 -4.14
C LYS A 21 -18.23 -16.18 -2.63
N ALA A 22 -17.66 -15.21 -1.91
CA ALA A 22 -17.85 -15.04 -0.48
C ALA A 22 -19.33 -14.84 -0.10
N LYS A 23 -20.11 -14.14 -0.94
CA LYS A 23 -21.56 -13.97 -0.72
C LYS A 23 -22.33 -15.29 -0.65
N GLY A 24 -21.89 -16.32 -1.38
CA GLY A 24 -22.51 -17.65 -1.33
C GLY A 24 -22.09 -18.48 -0.10
N MET A 25 -20.90 -18.20 0.43
CA MET A 25 -20.26 -18.92 1.53
C MET A 25 -20.64 -18.37 2.90
N ILE A 26 -20.64 -17.04 3.06
CA ILE A 26 -20.95 -16.36 4.32
C ILE A 26 -22.48 -16.22 4.42
N LYS A 27 -23.11 -17.05 5.26
CA LYS A 27 -24.58 -17.09 5.41
C LYS A 27 -25.13 -15.90 6.19
N ASP A 28 -24.37 -15.41 7.16
CA ASP A 28 -24.74 -14.24 7.95
C ASP A 28 -24.59 -12.97 7.08
N GLY A 29 -25.69 -12.25 6.89
CA GLY A 29 -25.74 -11.06 6.04
C GLY A 29 -24.94 -9.88 6.58
N ASP A 30 -24.84 -9.74 7.90
CA ASP A 30 -24.08 -8.67 8.55
C ASP A 30 -22.59 -8.96 8.51
N LEU A 31 -22.20 -10.22 8.73
CA LEU A 31 -20.82 -10.66 8.55
C LEU A 31 -20.37 -10.49 7.10
N TYR A 32 -21.21 -10.86 6.13
CA TYR A 32 -20.90 -10.62 4.72
C TYR A 32 -20.80 -9.12 4.42
N ARG A 33 -21.66 -8.29 5.04
CA ARG A 33 -21.58 -6.83 4.90
C ARG A 33 -20.26 -6.28 5.41
N LEU A 34 -19.77 -6.77 6.55
CA LEU A 34 -18.46 -6.42 7.09
C LEU A 34 -17.35 -6.81 6.11
N PHE A 35 -17.32 -8.08 5.68
CA PHE A 35 -16.33 -8.57 4.70
C PHE A 35 -16.34 -7.75 3.41
N LEU A 36 -17.54 -7.47 2.86
CA LEU A 36 -17.72 -6.63 1.68
C LEU A 36 -17.16 -5.22 1.87
N ASN A 37 -17.22 -4.66 3.07
CA ASN A 37 -16.76 -3.30 3.35
C ASN A 37 -15.26 -3.23 3.67
N THR A 38 -14.70 -4.25 4.33
CA THR A 38 -13.35 -4.19 4.89
C THR A 38 -12.32 -4.87 4.00
N TRP A 39 -12.62 -6.06 3.46
CA TRP A 39 -11.63 -6.82 2.70
C TRP A 39 -11.15 -6.12 1.41
N PRO A 40 -12.00 -5.47 0.59
CA PRO A 40 -11.52 -4.72 -0.58
C PRO A 40 -11.07 -3.29 -0.25
N ASN A 41 -11.05 -2.87 1.03
CA ASN A 41 -10.86 -1.46 1.36
C ASN A 41 -9.51 -0.91 0.88
N THR A 42 -8.43 -1.68 0.99
CA THR A 42 -7.11 -1.29 0.48
C THR A 42 -7.17 -0.92 -1.01
N VAL A 43 -7.64 -1.84 -1.87
CA VAL A 43 -7.70 -1.57 -3.32
C VAL A 43 -8.73 -0.48 -3.67
N ASP A 44 -9.81 -0.37 -2.89
CA ASP A 44 -10.84 0.63 -3.11
C ASP A 44 -10.39 2.05 -2.73
N THR A 45 -9.56 2.24 -1.70
CA THR A 45 -9.32 3.57 -1.12
C THR A 45 -7.87 3.96 -0.86
N THR A 46 -6.92 3.03 -0.83
CA THR A 46 -5.56 3.34 -0.35
C THR A 46 -4.48 3.25 -1.41
N ILE A 47 -4.81 2.87 -2.64
CA ILE A 47 -3.85 2.88 -3.75
C ILE A 47 -3.82 4.29 -4.33
N LEU A 48 -3.13 5.20 -3.66
CA LEU A 48 -3.12 6.61 -4.03
C LEU A 48 -2.41 6.85 -5.37
N TRP A 49 -1.43 6.00 -5.70
CA TRP A 49 -0.79 6.01 -7.02
C TRP A 49 -0.21 4.64 -7.38
N HIS A 50 -0.21 4.31 -8.67
CA HIS A 50 0.52 3.19 -9.23
C HIS A 50 1.00 3.52 -10.65
N GLY A 51 2.10 2.91 -11.07
CA GLY A 51 2.68 3.19 -12.39
C GLY A 51 3.97 2.42 -12.64
N ARG A 52 4.74 2.90 -13.61
CA ARG A 52 6.11 2.44 -13.87
C ARG A 52 7.09 3.49 -13.40
N ALA A 53 8.29 3.07 -13.03
CA ALA A 53 9.36 4.00 -12.70
C ALA A 53 9.78 4.80 -13.94
N LEU A 54 10.08 6.09 -13.74
CA LEU A 54 10.53 6.98 -14.82
C LEU A 54 11.90 6.58 -15.38
N ASP A 55 12.74 5.96 -14.55
CA ASP A 55 14.09 5.50 -14.89
C ASP A 55 14.13 4.04 -15.35
N ASN A 56 13.03 3.29 -15.20
CA ASN A 56 12.92 1.90 -15.62
C ASN A 56 11.46 1.51 -15.93
N ALA A 57 11.12 1.43 -17.21
CA ALA A 57 9.76 1.09 -17.65
C ALA A 57 9.32 -0.33 -17.23
N ASP A 58 10.26 -1.24 -16.99
CA ASP A 58 9.96 -2.60 -16.56
C ASP A 58 9.70 -2.70 -15.05
N GLU A 59 10.00 -1.65 -14.28
CA GLU A 59 9.77 -1.59 -12.84
C GLU A 59 8.40 -1.01 -12.51
N GLU A 60 7.49 -1.87 -12.06
CA GLU A 60 6.22 -1.44 -11.47
C GLU A 60 6.48 -0.75 -10.12
N LEU A 61 5.69 0.27 -9.82
CA LEU A 61 5.67 0.97 -8.54
C LEU A 61 4.21 1.16 -8.08
N ALA A 62 3.97 1.00 -6.79
CA ALA A 62 2.67 1.23 -6.18
C ALA A 62 2.82 1.90 -4.82
N PHE A 63 2.17 3.05 -4.65
CA PHE A 63 2.15 3.82 -3.42
C PHE A 63 0.84 3.55 -2.67
N VAL A 64 0.94 2.78 -1.59
CA VAL A 64 -0.18 2.35 -0.75
C VAL A 64 -0.18 3.18 0.53
N THR A 65 -1.22 3.99 0.73
CA THR A 65 -1.34 4.82 1.93
C THR A 65 -1.94 4.05 3.09
N THR A 66 -1.75 4.55 4.32
CA THR A 66 -2.40 4.00 5.50
C THR A 66 -3.92 4.26 5.52
N GLY A 67 -4.38 5.26 4.75
CA GLY A 67 -5.77 5.66 4.64
C GLY A 67 -5.89 7.17 4.54
N ASP A 68 -6.29 7.81 5.63
CA ASP A 68 -6.50 9.26 5.75
C ASP A 68 -5.21 10.10 5.78
N ILE A 69 -4.05 9.44 5.94
CA ILE A 69 -2.72 10.06 5.84
C ILE A 69 -2.12 9.69 4.48
N HIS A 70 -1.74 10.70 3.69
CA HIS A 70 -1.11 10.51 2.36
C HIS A 70 0.39 10.17 2.47
N ALA A 71 0.71 9.19 3.29
CA ALA A 71 2.05 8.63 3.44
C ALA A 71 1.96 7.10 3.51
N MET A 72 3.06 6.45 3.14
CA MET A 72 3.15 4.99 3.09
C MET A 72 4.01 4.50 4.24
N TRP A 73 3.40 3.80 5.19
CA TRP A 73 4.13 3.02 6.19
C TRP A 73 4.51 1.67 5.61
N LEU A 74 5.76 1.24 5.83
CA LEU A 74 6.23 -0.07 5.34
C LEU A 74 5.40 -1.22 5.93
N ARG A 75 5.16 -1.18 7.25
CA ARG A 75 4.32 -2.15 7.96
C ARG A 75 2.90 -2.18 7.41
N ASP A 76 2.24 -1.04 7.36
CA ASP A 76 0.81 -0.93 7.04
C ASP A 76 0.56 -1.37 5.60
N SER A 77 1.34 -0.85 4.64
CA SER A 77 1.18 -1.20 3.22
C SER A 77 1.42 -2.69 2.95
N ALA A 78 2.38 -3.33 3.63
CA ALA A 78 2.59 -4.77 3.53
C ALA A 78 1.40 -5.56 4.10
N ASN A 79 0.94 -5.23 5.31
CA ASN A 79 -0.17 -5.94 5.96
C ASN A 79 -1.53 -5.70 5.26
N GLN A 80 -1.74 -4.51 4.70
CA GLN A 80 -2.90 -4.19 3.86
C GLN A 80 -2.98 -5.10 2.63
N LEU A 81 -1.84 -5.47 2.05
CA LEU A 81 -1.78 -6.37 0.90
C LEU A 81 -1.83 -7.84 1.29
N GLN A 82 -1.31 -8.22 2.46
CA GLN A 82 -1.23 -9.61 2.92
C GLN A 82 -2.59 -10.35 2.87
N SER A 83 -3.69 -9.64 3.11
CA SER A 83 -5.06 -10.19 2.99
C SER A 83 -5.45 -10.66 1.58
N TYR A 84 -4.71 -10.25 0.55
CA TYR A 84 -4.89 -10.65 -0.85
C TYR A 84 -3.96 -11.79 -1.30
N LYS A 85 -3.07 -12.30 -0.43
CA LYS A 85 -2.22 -13.46 -0.75
C LYS A 85 -3.03 -14.63 -1.35
N PRO A 86 -4.22 -15.01 -0.83
CA PRO A 86 -4.98 -16.14 -1.36
C PRO A 86 -5.44 -16.00 -2.82
N ILE A 87 -5.41 -14.77 -3.37
CA ILE A 87 -5.87 -14.48 -4.73
C ILE A 87 -4.74 -14.11 -5.70
N LEU A 88 -3.48 -14.10 -5.24
CA LEU A 88 -2.30 -13.81 -6.07
C LEU A 88 -2.21 -14.77 -7.28
N ASN A 89 -2.48 -16.06 -7.09
CA ASN A 89 -2.45 -17.08 -8.15
C ASN A 89 -3.67 -17.11 -9.09
N ILE A 90 -4.69 -16.31 -8.81
CA ILE A 90 -5.91 -16.23 -9.63
C ILE A 90 -5.76 -15.14 -10.71
N THR A 91 -4.59 -14.50 -10.77
CA THR A 91 -4.33 -13.32 -11.62
C THR A 91 -4.69 -13.57 -13.08
N SER A 92 -5.61 -12.75 -13.60
CA SER A 92 -5.97 -12.73 -15.00
C SER A 92 -4.87 -12.03 -15.80
N HIS A 93 -4.15 -12.77 -16.64
CA HIS A 93 -3.09 -12.24 -17.50
C HIS A 93 -3.55 -11.14 -18.50
N ASN A 94 -4.87 -10.94 -18.64
CA ASN A 94 -5.46 -9.99 -19.58
C ASN A 94 -6.05 -8.74 -18.91
N ALA A 95 -5.87 -8.55 -17.59
CA ALA A 95 -6.37 -7.38 -16.89
C ALA A 95 -5.33 -6.25 -16.84
N THR A 96 -5.79 -5.02 -17.04
CA THR A 96 -4.95 -3.80 -16.90
C THR A 96 -4.43 -3.61 -15.48
N ASN A 97 -5.20 -4.05 -14.49
CA ASN A 97 -4.87 -4.04 -13.07
C ASN A 97 -5.05 -5.44 -12.51
N ASN A 98 -4.11 -5.90 -11.69
CA ASN A 98 -4.17 -7.19 -10.99
C ASN A 98 -3.40 -7.12 -9.67
N ILE A 99 -3.68 -8.05 -8.76
CA ILE A 99 -3.04 -8.08 -7.44
C ILE A 99 -1.52 -8.31 -7.54
N ALA A 100 -1.07 -9.15 -8.48
CA ALA A 100 0.36 -9.44 -8.62
C ALA A 100 1.18 -8.19 -9.00
N SER A 101 0.66 -7.34 -9.90
CA SER A 101 1.26 -6.03 -10.23
C SER A 101 1.29 -5.09 -9.03
N LEU A 102 0.25 -5.10 -8.20
CA LEU A 102 0.20 -4.28 -7.00
C LEU A 102 1.24 -4.72 -5.95
N TYR A 103 1.41 -6.03 -5.77
CA TYR A 103 2.47 -6.60 -4.93
C TYR A 103 3.85 -6.22 -5.43
N ARG A 104 4.17 -6.49 -6.71
CA ARG A 104 5.47 -6.13 -7.30
C ARG A 104 5.74 -4.63 -7.17
N GLY A 105 4.76 -3.80 -7.50
CA GLY A 105 4.86 -2.36 -7.37
C GLY A 105 5.16 -1.89 -5.95
N THR A 106 4.52 -2.52 -4.97
CA THR A 106 4.72 -2.19 -3.55
C THR A 106 6.10 -2.65 -3.06
N ILE A 107 6.51 -3.87 -3.40
CA ILE A 107 7.83 -4.42 -3.06
C ILE A 107 8.96 -3.56 -3.65
N ASN A 108 8.87 -3.22 -4.93
CA ASN A 108 9.86 -2.36 -5.60
C ASN A 108 9.96 -0.99 -4.92
N LEU A 109 8.81 -0.37 -4.63
CA LEU A 109 8.80 0.94 -4.00
C LEU A 109 9.31 0.91 -2.55
N GLN A 110 8.89 -0.07 -1.75
CA GLN A 110 9.42 -0.27 -0.40
C GLN A 110 10.95 -0.52 -0.42
N SER A 111 11.45 -1.30 -1.38
CA SER A 111 12.89 -1.54 -1.56
C SER A 111 13.65 -0.23 -1.85
N ARG A 112 13.12 0.64 -2.73
CA ARG A 112 13.71 1.97 -3.00
C ARG A 112 13.81 2.82 -1.74
N TYR A 113 12.77 2.80 -0.90
CA TYR A 113 12.74 3.52 0.37
C TYR A 113 13.75 2.98 1.39
N ILE A 114 13.74 1.66 1.63
CA ILE A 114 14.63 1.00 2.58
C ILE A 114 16.10 1.21 2.20
N ARG A 115 16.44 1.13 0.90
CA ARG A 115 17.81 1.36 0.42
C ARG A 115 18.33 2.76 0.72
N LYS A 116 17.46 3.78 0.75
CA LYS A 116 17.83 5.17 1.02
C LYS A 116 17.79 5.51 2.50
N PHE A 117 16.75 5.05 3.21
CA PHE A 117 16.49 5.40 4.60
C PHE A 117 16.04 4.18 5.40
N PRO A 118 16.96 3.25 5.74
CA PRO A 118 16.61 1.97 6.36
C PRO A 118 16.07 2.09 7.79
N TYR A 119 16.24 3.25 8.43
CA TYR A 119 15.79 3.50 9.79
C TYR A 119 14.43 4.21 9.89
N CYS A 120 13.79 4.50 8.76
CA CYS A 120 12.53 5.24 8.74
C CYS A 120 11.35 4.31 8.44
N ASN A 121 10.22 4.56 9.11
CA ASN A 121 9.00 3.75 9.02
C ASN A 121 8.03 4.23 7.92
N ALA A 122 8.06 5.52 7.56
CA ALA A 122 7.04 6.12 6.70
C ALA A 122 7.60 7.04 5.60
N PHE A 123 7.00 6.97 4.41
CA PHE A 123 7.54 7.60 3.21
C PHE A 123 6.50 8.45 2.47
N GLN A 124 7.01 9.50 1.82
CA GLN A 124 6.27 10.37 0.91
C GLN A 124 6.00 9.68 -0.43
N PRO A 125 5.01 10.14 -1.22
CA PRO A 125 4.81 9.67 -2.58
C PRO A 125 6.11 9.70 -3.41
N PRO A 126 6.36 8.71 -4.28
CA PRO A 126 7.55 8.73 -5.11
C PRO A 126 7.50 9.91 -6.09
N PRO A 127 8.65 10.49 -6.50
CA PRO A 127 8.69 11.53 -7.53
C PRO A 127 7.96 11.14 -8.82
N ASP A 128 7.99 9.85 -9.17
CA ASP A 128 7.29 9.24 -10.31
C ASP A 128 5.77 9.55 -10.32
N SER A 129 5.18 9.71 -9.14
CA SER A 129 3.76 9.97 -8.96
C SER A 129 3.32 11.40 -9.27
N LYS A 130 4.25 12.36 -9.20
CA LYS A 130 3.97 13.81 -9.24
C LYS A 130 2.92 14.27 -8.22
N LEU A 131 2.63 13.45 -7.21
CA LEU A 131 1.74 13.82 -6.12
C LEU A 131 2.43 14.84 -5.21
N PRO A 132 1.69 15.78 -4.62
CA PRO A 132 2.26 16.71 -3.67
C PRO A 132 2.71 15.97 -2.43
N LEU A 133 3.83 16.40 -1.87
CA LEU A 133 4.23 16.01 -0.53
C LEU A 133 3.17 16.52 0.44
N THR A 134 2.68 15.64 1.30
CA THR A 134 2.01 16.09 2.51
C THR A 134 3.11 16.32 3.55
N ASN A 135 2.95 17.30 4.44
CA ASN A 135 3.77 17.38 5.65
C ASN A 135 2.85 17.35 6.87
N HIS A 136 3.36 16.93 8.03
CA HIS A 136 2.64 17.09 9.28
C HIS A 136 2.16 18.54 9.39
N LYS A 137 0.84 18.75 9.53
CA LYS A 137 0.29 20.04 9.99
C LYS A 137 0.74 20.20 11.44
N ARG A 138 1.98 20.63 11.66
CA ARG A 138 2.45 21.00 12.98
C ARG A 138 1.64 22.23 13.39
N SER A 139 0.72 22.03 14.32
CA SER A 139 0.14 23.14 15.07
C SER A 139 1.29 24.02 15.56
N LEU A 140 1.13 25.34 15.48
CA LEU A 140 2.12 26.34 15.93
C LEU A 140 2.55 26.13 17.41
N LEU A 141 1.84 25.29 18.16
CA LEU A 141 2.11 24.90 19.55
C LEU A 141 3.05 23.69 19.70
N ALA A 142 3.27 22.88 18.65
CA ALA A 142 4.15 21.71 18.68
C ALA A 142 5.61 22.11 18.39
N LYS A 143 6.24 22.83 19.33
CA LYS A 143 7.63 23.33 19.21
C LYS A 143 8.72 22.25 19.39
N ARG A 144 8.38 20.97 19.49
CA ARG A 144 9.36 19.86 19.59
C ARG A 144 9.11 18.88 18.45
N GLY A 145 9.87 19.03 17.36
CA GLY A 145 10.00 17.97 16.36
C GLY A 145 10.97 16.90 16.84
N ASP A 146 10.77 15.66 16.39
CA ASP A 146 11.71 14.58 16.67
C ASP A 146 13.11 14.94 16.14
N THR A 147 14.13 14.73 16.97
CA THR A 147 15.52 14.83 16.56
C THR A 147 15.98 13.45 16.15
N VAL A 148 16.21 13.26 14.85
CA VAL A 148 16.58 11.95 14.28
C VAL A 148 18.04 12.02 13.81
N ASN A 149 18.81 10.99 14.18
CA ASN A 149 20.18 10.80 13.72
C ASN A 149 20.36 9.34 13.28
N PRO A 150 20.83 9.07 12.05
CA PRO A 150 21.24 10.02 11.02
C PRO A 150 20.08 10.90 10.50
N PRO A 151 20.37 12.11 9.97
CA PRO A 151 19.33 12.96 9.39
C PRO A 151 18.69 12.28 8.18
N TYR A 152 17.42 12.61 7.93
CA TYR A 152 16.65 12.12 6.78
C TYR A 152 16.21 13.27 5.88
N ASP A 153 15.88 12.96 4.63
CA ASP A 153 15.32 13.92 3.68
C ASP A 153 13.78 13.97 3.81
N PRO A 154 13.18 15.09 4.27
CA PRO A 154 11.73 15.20 4.45
C PRO A 154 10.95 15.23 3.13
N SER A 155 11.62 15.37 1.98
CA SER A 155 11.00 15.21 0.67
C SER A 155 10.77 13.75 0.27
N VAL A 156 11.43 12.82 0.96
CA VAL A 156 11.30 11.37 0.73
C VAL A 156 10.65 10.67 1.92
N VAL A 157 11.00 11.08 3.14
CA VAL A 157 10.57 10.47 4.39
C VAL A 157 9.48 11.33 5.01
N TRP A 158 8.36 10.69 5.35
CA TRP A 158 7.27 11.33 6.08
C TRP A 158 7.53 11.32 7.59
N GLU A 159 7.93 10.17 8.13
CA GLU A 159 8.31 9.98 9.53
C GLU A 159 9.51 9.01 9.60
N CYS A 160 10.45 9.30 10.50
CA CYS A 160 11.64 8.47 10.67
C CYS A 160 11.76 7.94 12.11
N LYS A 161 10.84 7.06 12.49
CA LYS A 161 10.96 6.26 13.70
C LYS A 161 11.45 4.87 13.33
N TYR A 162 12.54 4.45 13.96
CA TYR A 162 13.08 3.12 13.70
C TYR A 162 12.22 2.05 14.37
N GLU A 163 11.65 1.20 13.53
CA GLU A 163 10.72 0.14 13.91
C GLU A 163 11.21 -1.15 13.23
N LEU A 164 11.65 -2.14 14.02
CA LEU A 164 12.22 -3.39 13.51
C LEU A 164 11.23 -4.14 12.58
N ASP A 165 9.94 -4.02 12.88
CA ASP A 165 8.87 -4.63 12.11
C ASP A 165 8.67 -3.98 10.73
N SER A 166 9.16 -2.75 10.48
CA SER A 166 9.08 -2.13 9.16
C SER A 166 9.87 -2.92 8.11
N ILE A 167 11.07 -3.39 8.46
CA ILE A 167 11.89 -4.24 7.59
C ILE A 167 11.30 -5.65 7.54
N SER A 168 10.81 -6.16 8.67
CA SER A 168 10.21 -7.50 8.75
C SER A 168 8.97 -7.62 7.87
N ALA A 169 8.14 -6.57 7.82
CA ALA A 169 6.94 -6.52 6.99
C ALA A 169 7.27 -6.49 5.49
N PHE A 170 8.31 -5.77 5.08
CA PHE A 170 8.82 -5.82 3.70
C PHE A 170 9.29 -7.23 3.31
N LEU A 171 10.01 -7.92 4.20
CA LEU A 171 10.47 -9.29 3.97
C LEU A 171 9.29 -10.26 3.88
N GLN A 172 8.29 -10.14 4.74
CA GLN A 172 7.08 -10.95 4.70
C GLN A 172 6.30 -10.73 3.39
N LEU A 173 6.10 -9.47 2.96
CA LEU A 173 5.44 -9.14 1.70
C LEU A 173 6.18 -9.75 0.50
N SER A 174 7.51 -9.67 0.51
CA SER A 174 8.36 -10.21 -0.54
C SER A 174 8.29 -11.73 -0.60
N TRP A 175 8.30 -12.39 0.57
CA TRP A 175 8.12 -13.83 0.69
C TRP A 175 6.74 -14.27 0.21
N ASP A 176 5.68 -13.58 0.64
CA ASP A 176 4.30 -13.89 0.25
C ASP A 176 4.07 -13.77 -1.26
N TYR A 177 4.83 -12.91 -1.95
CA TYR A 177 4.81 -12.84 -3.40
C TYR A 177 5.59 -14.00 -4.06
N TYR A 178 6.72 -14.40 -3.48
CA TYR A 178 7.60 -15.43 -4.02
C TYR A 178 7.07 -16.86 -3.83
N ASP A 179 6.46 -17.13 -2.68
CA ASP A 179 5.98 -18.45 -2.22
C ASP A 179 4.69 -18.92 -2.92
N VAL A 180 4.11 -18.05 -3.75
CA VAL A 180 2.81 -18.26 -4.40
C VAL A 180 2.99 -18.74 -5.83
#